data_AF-A0A420Z8Q3-F1
#
_entry.id   AF-A0A420Z8Q3-F1
#
_cell.length_a   1.000
_cell.length_b   1.000
_cell.length_c   1.000
_cell.angle_alpha   90.00
_cell.angle_beta   90.00
_cell.angle_gamma   90.00
#
_symmetry.space_group_name_H-M   'P 1'
#
loop_
_entity.id
_entity.type
_entity.pdbx_description
1 polymer ?
#
loop_
_entity_poly.entity_id
_entity_poly.type
_entity_poly.pdbx_seq_one_letter_code
_entity_poly.pdbx_strand_id
1 'polypeptide(L)'
;MKHNKQYTTSHFIGIKLKASPFVPLFVDLQTYLFKNDISSIIQLANIHSLHVSLYYLEKKLTPNEREMIPKTIQKISQGKINRHLSLNKLSFFKDATSDILAYLTTKEDGLLTEINESLRITYRRDDIVDNSYNFIPHITLFKVLKSHSFSRHKNDITSIINKFIDKFSNLNLYKRPCLFEVCSKFYPEIEISLPE
;
A
#
# COMPACT_ATOMS: atom_id res chain seq x y z
N MET A 1 2.28 7.60 24.34
CA MET A 1 3.50 6.79 24.11
C MET A 1 4.49 7.63 23.32
N LYS A 2 5.73 7.82 23.81
CA LYS A 2 6.79 8.50 23.06
C LYS A 2 7.24 7.57 21.93
N HIS A 3 6.86 7.86 20.68
CA HIS A 3 7.47 7.20 19.51
C HIS A 3 8.96 7.57 19.50
N ASN A 4 9.83 6.61 19.80
CA ASN A 4 11.27 6.80 19.66
C ASN A 4 11.58 6.98 18.17
N LYS A 5 11.78 8.24 17.75
CA LYS A 5 12.06 8.72 16.37
C LYS A 5 13.23 8.03 15.65
N GLN A 6 13.97 7.14 16.31
CA GLN A 6 15.19 6.53 15.79
C GLN A 6 14.88 5.47 14.71
N TYR A 7 13.74 4.79 14.81
CA TYR A 7 13.31 3.68 13.92
C TYR A 7 12.37 4.10 12.79
N THR A 8 11.98 5.36 12.71
CA THR A 8 11.22 5.88 11.56
C THR A 8 12.13 5.87 10.34
N THR A 9 11.75 5.30 9.21
CA THR A 9 12.55 5.32 7.97
C THR A 9 12.03 6.33 6.97
N SER A 10 10.72 6.51 6.91
CA SER A 10 10.07 7.53 6.08
C SER A 10 8.68 7.86 6.62
N HIS A 11 8.07 8.90 6.05
CA HIS A 11 6.64 9.13 6.17
C HIS A 11 6.01 9.08 4.78
N PHE A 12 4.70 8.87 4.72
CA PHE A 12 3.97 9.08 3.48
C PHE A 12 2.51 9.44 3.77
N ILE A 13 1.90 10.19 2.87
CA ILE A 13 0.45 10.38 2.86
C ILE A 13 -0.14 9.22 2.09
N GLY A 14 -1.16 8.56 2.65
CA GLY A 14 -1.78 7.40 2.02
C GLY A 14 -3.23 7.23 2.41
N ILE A 15 -3.90 6.24 1.81
CA ILE A 15 -5.29 5.86 2.12
C ILE A 15 -5.28 4.46 2.70
N LYS A 16 -5.65 4.33 3.97
CA LYS A 16 -5.70 3.03 4.65
C LYS A 16 -6.87 2.19 4.15
N LEU A 17 -6.72 0.87 4.11
CA LEU A 17 -7.81 -0.06 3.86
C LEU A 17 -8.35 -0.68 5.15
N LYS A 18 -9.62 -1.10 5.12
CA LYS A 18 -10.22 -1.93 6.15
C LYS A 18 -9.62 -3.34 6.03
N ALA A 19 -8.98 -3.81 7.10
CA ALA A 19 -8.32 -5.12 7.12
C ALA A 19 -9.31 -6.30 7.05
N SER A 20 -10.45 -6.21 7.75
CA SER A 20 -11.38 -7.32 7.94
C SER A 20 -11.83 -8.01 6.63
N PRO A 21 -12.21 -7.29 5.56
CA PRO A 21 -12.53 -7.90 4.28
C PRO A 21 -11.41 -8.75 3.66
N PHE A 22 -10.14 -8.43 3.94
CA PHE A 22 -8.98 -9.14 3.37
C PHE A 22 -8.56 -10.36 4.19
N VAL A 23 -9.07 -10.55 5.41
CA VAL A 23 -8.65 -11.64 6.30
C VAL A 23 -8.79 -13.00 5.62
N PRO A 24 -9.94 -13.34 4.98
CA PRO A 24 -10.08 -14.63 4.32
C PRO A 24 -9.07 -14.84 3.18
N LEU A 25 -8.77 -13.81 2.39
CA LEU A 25 -7.76 -13.89 1.32
C LEU A 25 -6.38 -14.22 1.90
N PHE A 26 -5.96 -13.52 2.96
CA PHE A 26 -4.66 -13.74 3.58
C PHE A 26 -4.56 -15.13 4.21
N VAL A 27 -5.64 -15.63 4.82
CA VAL A 27 -5.71 -17.00 5.36
C VAL A 27 -5.56 -18.04 4.26
N ASP A 28 -6.27 -17.87 3.13
CA ASP A 28 -6.18 -18.80 1.99
C ASP A 28 -4.77 -18.81 1.38
N LEU A 29 -4.15 -17.64 1.24
CA LEU A 29 -2.76 -17.51 0.78
C LEU A 29 -1.79 -18.22 1.74
N GLN A 30 -1.87 -17.94 3.04
CA GLN A 30 -1.02 -18.59 4.05
C GLN A 30 -1.20 -20.11 4.07
N THR A 31 -2.45 -20.57 3.98
CA THR A 31 -2.78 -22.00 3.94
C THR A 31 -2.18 -22.68 2.71
N TYR A 32 -2.27 -22.06 1.53
CA TYR A 32 -1.65 -22.59 0.32
C TYR A 32 -0.12 -22.65 0.44
N LEU A 33 0.52 -21.59 0.96
CA LEU A 33 1.96 -21.56 1.14
C LEU A 33 2.45 -22.65 2.10
N PHE A 34 1.74 -22.85 3.21
CA PHE A 34 2.07 -23.85 4.22
C PHE A 34 1.90 -25.27 3.67
N LYS A 35 0.75 -25.57 3.04
CA LYS A 35 0.46 -26.91 2.49
C LYS A 35 1.46 -27.37 1.41
N ASN A 36 2.08 -26.42 0.72
CA ASN A 36 3.04 -26.70 -0.34
C ASN A 36 4.51 -26.52 0.10
N ASP A 37 4.77 -26.24 1.37
CA ASP A 37 6.12 -25.99 1.92
C ASP A 37 6.90 -24.88 1.18
N ILE A 38 6.22 -23.78 0.86
CA ILE A 38 6.77 -22.66 0.08
C ILE A 38 6.63 -21.31 0.80
N SER A 39 6.44 -21.29 2.12
CA SER A 39 6.29 -20.05 2.90
C SER A 39 7.43 -19.03 2.73
N SER A 40 8.60 -19.46 2.24
CA SER A 40 9.75 -18.58 1.98
C SER A 40 9.80 -17.95 0.58
N ILE A 41 8.84 -18.24 -0.32
CA ILE A 41 8.90 -17.75 -1.71
C ILE A 41 8.31 -16.34 -1.88
N ILE A 42 7.42 -15.93 -0.98
CA ILE A 42 6.82 -14.59 -0.91
C ILE A 42 6.83 -14.06 0.52
N GLN A 43 6.79 -12.75 0.66
CA GLN A 43 6.58 -12.04 1.92
C GLN A 43 5.24 -11.32 1.86
N LEU A 44 4.25 -11.80 2.61
CA LEU A 44 2.95 -11.15 2.71
C LEU A 44 3.07 -9.76 3.35
N ALA A 45 2.32 -8.80 2.82
CA ALA A 45 2.14 -7.50 3.46
C ALA A 45 1.44 -7.66 4.82
N ASN A 46 1.62 -6.71 5.72
CA ASN A 46 0.86 -6.70 6.95
C ASN A 46 -0.60 -6.30 6.63
N ILE A 47 -1.54 -7.20 6.89
CA ILE A 47 -2.96 -6.98 6.60
C ILE A 47 -3.53 -5.73 7.28
N HIS A 48 -2.99 -5.34 8.44
CA HIS A 48 -3.42 -4.16 9.18
C HIS A 48 -2.80 -2.85 8.68
N SER A 49 -1.79 -2.95 7.82
CA SER A 49 -1.15 -1.80 7.18
C SER A 49 -1.53 -1.64 5.71
N LEU A 50 -2.40 -2.47 5.12
CA LEU A 50 -2.83 -2.30 3.73
C LEU A 50 -3.28 -0.86 3.43
N HIS A 51 -2.68 -0.28 2.40
CA HIS A 51 -2.87 1.12 2.02
C HIS A 51 -2.63 1.33 0.52
N VAL A 52 -3.08 2.49 0.03
CA VAL A 52 -2.56 3.12 -1.19
C VAL A 52 -1.61 4.23 -0.77
N SER A 53 -0.35 4.15 -1.15
CA SER A 53 0.60 5.26 -0.96
C SER A 53 0.26 6.36 -1.96
N LEU A 54 0.10 7.61 -1.49
CA LEU A 54 -0.18 8.75 -2.35
C LEU A 54 1.06 9.61 -2.57
N TYR A 55 1.90 9.84 -1.55
CA TYR A 55 3.10 10.65 -1.71
C TYR A 55 4.08 10.41 -0.56
N TYR A 56 5.37 10.21 -0.88
CA TYR A 56 6.41 9.97 0.12
C TYR A 56 6.99 11.29 0.64
N LEU A 57 7.32 11.29 1.93
CA LEU A 57 7.86 12.41 2.70
C LEU A 57 9.11 11.96 3.46
N GLU A 58 9.90 12.93 3.91
CA GLU A 58 11.14 12.65 4.63
C GLU A 58 10.91 11.90 5.96
N LYS A 59 11.96 11.21 6.41
CA LYS A 59 12.03 10.63 7.76
C LYS A 59 11.72 11.64 8.86
N LYS A 60 12.11 12.91 8.68
CA LYS A 60 11.89 13.98 9.67
C LYS A 60 11.04 15.09 9.07
N LEU A 61 9.76 15.10 9.44
CA LEU A 61 8.87 16.20 9.10
C LEU A 61 9.30 17.50 9.79
N THR A 62 9.44 18.56 9.00
CA THR A 62 9.68 19.93 9.44
C THR A 62 8.49 20.47 10.28
N PRO A 63 8.69 21.52 11.09
CA PRO A 63 7.59 22.15 11.83
C PRO A 63 6.43 22.59 10.92
N ASN A 64 6.75 23.18 9.76
CA ASN A 64 5.75 23.61 8.79
C ASN A 64 4.96 22.42 8.21
N GLU A 65 5.63 21.33 7.86
CA GLU A 65 4.95 20.12 7.38
C GLU A 65 4.02 19.50 8.43
N ARG A 66 4.44 19.47 9.70
CA ARG A 66 3.60 18.97 10.80
C ARG A 66 2.30 19.76 10.94
N GLU A 67 2.30 21.04 10.60
CA GLU A 67 1.10 21.88 10.60
C GLU A 67 0.28 21.74 9.30
N MET A 68 0.95 21.63 8.15
CA MET A 68 0.32 21.66 6.84
C MET A 68 -0.25 20.30 6.39
N ILE A 69 0.38 19.20 6.78
CA ILE A 69 -0.05 17.84 6.39
C ILE A 69 -1.46 17.52 6.90
N PRO A 70 -1.83 17.76 8.18
CA PRO A 70 -3.20 17.53 8.65
C PRO A 70 -4.25 18.32 7.86
N LYS A 71 -3.97 19.60 7.55
CA LYS A 71 -4.85 20.46 6.73
C LYS A 71 -5.00 19.90 5.31
N THR A 72 -3.92 19.37 4.75
CA THR A 72 -3.92 18.76 3.41
C THR A 72 -4.73 17.45 3.40
N ILE A 73 -4.53 16.58 4.39
CA ILE A 73 -5.30 15.36 4.58
C ILE A 73 -6.80 15.67 4.74
N GLN A 74 -7.14 16.69 5.51
CA GLN A 74 -8.53 17.13 5.70
C GLN A 74 -9.15 17.58 4.37
N LYS A 75 -8.43 18.39 3.56
CA LYS A 75 -8.89 18.82 2.24
C LYS A 75 -9.13 17.64 1.29
N ILE A 76 -8.19 16.67 1.25
CA ILE A 76 -8.35 15.45 0.45
C ILE A 76 -9.60 14.68 0.92
N SER A 77 -9.78 14.55 2.24
CA SER A 77 -10.91 13.85 2.85
C SER A 77 -12.26 14.53 2.61
N GLN A 78 -12.29 15.85 2.43
CA GLN A 78 -13.50 16.61 2.08
C GLN A 78 -13.79 16.58 0.57
N GLY A 79 -12.81 16.20 -0.24
CA GLY A 79 -12.92 16.16 -1.69
C GLY A 79 -13.63 14.92 -2.24
N LYS A 80 -13.37 14.63 -3.51
CA LYS A 80 -14.00 13.53 -4.26
C LYS A 80 -13.58 12.13 -3.78
N ILE A 81 -12.63 12.01 -2.85
CA ILE A 81 -12.15 10.70 -2.36
C ILE A 81 -13.20 9.94 -1.54
N ASN A 82 -14.24 10.64 -1.05
CA ASN A 82 -15.42 10.01 -0.44
C ASN A 82 -16.32 9.31 -1.46
N ARG A 83 -16.08 9.47 -2.77
CA ARG A 83 -16.70 8.63 -3.80
C ARG A 83 -16.16 7.21 -3.66
N HIS A 84 -16.97 6.22 -4.01
CA HIS A 84 -16.63 4.81 -3.86
C HIS A 84 -15.35 4.48 -4.64
N LEU A 85 -14.21 4.44 -3.94
CA LEU A 85 -12.98 3.84 -4.46
C LEU A 85 -13.20 2.32 -4.51
N SER A 86 -12.82 1.69 -5.61
CA SER A 86 -13.03 0.27 -5.84
C SER A 86 -11.76 -0.42 -6.33
N LEU A 87 -11.58 -1.67 -5.89
CA LEU A 87 -10.53 -2.52 -6.41
C LEU A 87 -10.84 -2.94 -7.84
N ASN A 88 -9.78 -3.07 -8.64
CA ASN A 88 -9.90 -3.43 -10.04
C ASN A 88 -9.34 -4.84 -10.30
N LYS A 89 -8.01 -4.97 -10.41
CA LYS A 89 -7.36 -6.22 -10.79
C LYS A 89 -6.04 -6.43 -10.05
N LEU A 90 -5.64 -7.69 -9.96
CA LEU A 90 -4.27 -8.08 -9.61
C LEU A 90 -3.32 -7.70 -10.74
N SER A 91 -2.16 -7.17 -10.36
CA SER A 91 -1.04 -6.89 -11.26
C SER A 91 0.28 -7.14 -10.53
N PHE A 92 1.38 -7.09 -11.28
CA PHE A 92 2.72 -7.32 -10.76
C PHE A 92 3.67 -6.23 -11.24
N PHE A 93 4.51 -5.73 -10.33
CA PHE A 93 5.74 -5.05 -10.74
C PHE A 93 6.77 -6.11 -11.11
N LYS A 94 7.57 -5.79 -12.13
CA LYS A 94 8.56 -6.70 -12.69
C LYS A 94 9.94 -6.06 -12.66
N ASP A 95 10.93 -6.89 -12.37
CA ASP A 95 12.33 -6.59 -12.64
C ASP A 95 12.79 -7.43 -13.83
N ALA A 96 13.13 -6.76 -14.94
CA ALA A 96 13.35 -7.31 -16.29
C ALA A 96 12.21 -8.23 -16.79
N THR A 97 12.14 -9.45 -16.28
CA THR A 97 11.14 -10.47 -16.63
C THR A 97 10.50 -11.16 -15.41
N SER A 98 11.03 -10.92 -14.20
CA SER A 98 10.60 -11.58 -12.97
C SER A 98 9.62 -10.71 -12.20
N ASP A 99 8.51 -11.29 -11.73
CA ASP A 99 7.61 -10.59 -10.82
C ASP A 99 8.31 -10.37 -9.46
N ILE A 100 8.27 -9.14 -8.95
CA ILE A 100 8.91 -8.75 -7.68
C ILE A 100 7.90 -8.34 -6.62
N LEU A 101 6.71 -7.87 -7.02
CA LEU A 101 5.69 -7.39 -6.11
C LEU A 101 4.31 -7.60 -6.72
N ALA A 102 3.41 -8.24 -5.97
CA ALA A 102 2.02 -8.40 -6.34
C ALA A 102 1.16 -7.31 -5.68
N TYR A 103 0.32 -6.66 -6.47
CA TYR A 103 -0.53 -5.57 -5.98
C TYR A 103 -1.91 -5.57 -6.62
N LEU A 104 -2.88 -4.98 -5.91
CA LEU A 104 -4.20 -4.68 -6.44
C LEU A 104 -4.24 -3.24 -6.95
N THR A 105 -4.78 -3.06 -8.15
CA THR A 105 -5.06 -1.75 -8.74
C THR A 105 -6.41 -1.21 -8.26
N THR A 106 -6.59 0.10 -8.43
CA THR A 106 -7.85 0.81 -8.16
C THR A 106 -8.52 1.18 -9.49
N LYS A 107 -9.86 1.27 -9.55
CA LYS A 107 -10.55 1.70 -10.77
C LYS A 107 -10.48 3.21 -10.99
N GLU A 108 -10.47 3.98 -9.91
CA GLU A 108 -10.46 5.44 -9.92
C GLU A 108 -9.04 5.99 -9.96
N ASP A 109 -8.19 5.43 -10.82
CA ASP A 109 -6.77 5.79 -10.94
C ASP A 109 -6.55 7.27 -11.25
N GLY A 110 -7.37 7.87 -12.12
CA GLY A 110 -7.29 9.29 -12.48
C GLY A 110 -7.44 10.22 -11.27
N LEU A 111 -8.39 9.93 -10.36
CA LEU A 111 -8.58 10.73 -9.15
C LEU A 111 -7.37 10.64 -8.22
N LEU A 112 -6.82 9.44 -8.04
CA LEU A 112 -5.66 9.24 -7.18
C LEU A 112 -4.40 9.86 -7.77
N THR A 113 -4.27 9.85 -9.10
CA THR A 113 -3.20 10.55 -9.83
C THR A 113 -3.31 12.06 -9.68
N GLU A 114 -4.51 12.65 -9.80
CA GLU A 114 -4.73 14.07 -9.54
C GLU A 114 -4.31 14.46 -8.11
N ILE A 115 -4.63 13.62 -7.12
CA ILE A 115 -4.22 13.84 -5.72
C ILE A 115 -2.70 13.74 -5.58
N ASN A 116 -2.05 12.72 -6.17
CA ASN A 116 -0.58 12.58 -6.16
C ASN A 116 0.09 13.82 -6.76
N GLU A 117 -0.38 14.32 -7.90
CA GLU A 117 0.18 15.51 -8.55
C GLU A 117 -0.03 16.77 -7.70
N SER A 118 -1.19 16.94 -7.07
CA SER A 118 -1.40 18.03 -6.12
C SER A 118 -0.43 17.97 -4.93
N LEU A 119 -0.14 16.77 -4.42
CA LEU A 119 0.83 16.57 -3.33
C LEU A 119 2.26 16.86 -3.82
N ARG A 120 2.62 16.41 -5.02
CA ARG A 120 3.92 16.69 -5.67
C ARG A 120 4.17 18.19 -5.78
N ILE A 121 3.20 18.96 -6.28
CA ILE A 121 3.30 20.42 -6.42
C ILE A 121 3.43 21.11 -5.05
N THR A 122 2.72 20.61 -4.03
CA THR A 122 2.66 21.19 -2.69
C THR A 122 3.96 20.97 -1.91
N TYR A 123 4.49 19.75 -1.92
CA TYR A 123 5.62 19.36 -1.06
C TYR A 123 6.97 19.33 -1.78
N ARG A 124 6.99 19.14 -3.11
CA ARG A 124 8.19 19.19 -3.96
C ARG A 124 9.38 18.37 -3.41
N ARG A 125 9.09 17.15 -2.94
CA ARG A 125 10.08 16.20 -2.44
C ARG A 125 10.67 15.37 -3.57
N ASP A 126 11.29 16.07 -4.53
CA ASP A 126 11.95 15.45 -5.68
C ASP A 126 13.28 14.78 -5.30
N ASP A 127 13.77 15.06 -4.09
CA ASP A 127 14.92 14.41 -3.46
C ASP A 127 14.64 12.96 -3.01
N ILE A 128 13.37 12.58 -2.87
CA ILE A 128 12.95 11.23 -2.50
C ILE A 128 12.78 10.40 -3.76
N VAL A 129 13.63 9.37 -3.93
CA VAL A 129 13.64 8.51 -5.13
C VAL A 129 12.27 7.89 -5.43
N ASP A 130 11.50 7.50 -4.41
CA ASP A 130 10.18 6.91 -4.61
C ASP A 130 9.19 7.85 -5.32
N ASN A 131 9.36 9.17 -5.16
CA ASN A 131 8.54 10.17 -5.85
C ASN A 131 8.97 10.39 -7.32
N SER A 132 10.14 9.88 -7.73
CA SER A 132 10.63 9.97 -9.12
C SER A 132 10.00 8.95 -10.06
N TYR A 133 9.41 7.88 -9.51
CA TYR A 133 8.73 6.87 -10.31
C TYR A 133 7.37 7.36 -10.81
N ASN A 134 6.91 6.78 -11.93
CA ASN A 134 5.55 6.98 -12.41
C ASN A 134 4.57 6.51 -11.34
N PHE A 135 3.66 7.41 -10.96
CA PHE A 135 2.66 7.10 -9.95
C PHE A 135 1.67 6.05 -10.47
N ILE A 136 1.55 4.95 -9.74
CA ILE A 136 0.56 3.90 -9.99
C ILE A 136 -0.18 3.68 -8.66
N PRO A 137 -1.48 4.02 -8.55
CA PRO A 137 -2.22 3.78 -7.33
C PRO A 137 -2.45 2.27 -7.13
N HIS A 138 -1.81 1.73 -6.11
CA HIS A 138 -1.81 0.29 -5.85
C HIS A 138 -1.82 -0.06 -4.37
N ILE A 139 -2.25 -1.28 -4.07
CA ILE A 139 -2.20 -1.89 -2.73
C ILE A 139 -1.34 -3.13 -2.81
N THR A 140 -0.18 -3.10 -2.16
CA THR A 140 0.74 -4.24 -2.10
C THR A 140 0.12 -5.38 -1.30
N LEU A 141 0.08 -6.58 -1.90
CA LEU A 141 -0.33 -7.82 -1.22
C LEU A 141 0.87 -8.60 -0.70
N PHE A 142 1.93 -8.71 -1.50
CA PHE A 142 3.16 -9.39 -1.12
C PHE A 142 4.33 -9.04 -2.04
N LYS A 143 5.55 -9.19 -1.50
CA LYS A 143 6.79 -9.19 -2.27
C LYS A 143 7.16 -10.61 -2.66
N VAL A 144 7.73 -10.79 -3.85
CA VAL A 144 8.27 -12.07 -4.31
C VAL A 144 9.74 -12.15 -3.90
N LEU A 145 10.10 -13.17 -3.12
CA LEU A 145 11.46 -13.36 -2.62
C LEU A 145 12.27 -14.34 -3.48
N LYS A 146 11.58 -15.32 -4.10
CA LYS A 146 12.21 -16.38 -4.90
C LYS A 146 11.47 -16.54 -6.24
N SER A 147 11.77 -15.69 -7.21
CA SER A 147 11.00 -15.57 -8.47
C SER A 147 10.86 -16.89 -9.24
N HIS A 148 11.91 -17.71 -9.29
CA HIS A 148 11.87 -19.01 -9.97
C HIS A 148 10.96 -20.05 -9.27
N SER A 149 10.86 -20.01 -7.94
CA SER A 149 9.90 -20.85 -7.21
C SER A 149 8.49 -20.27 -7.31
N PHE A 150 8.36 -18.94 -7.23
CA PHE A 150 7.08 -18.26 -7.39
C PHE A 150 6.42 -18.52 -8.75
N SER A 151 7.18 -18.51 -9.84
CA SER A 151 6.63 -18.75 -11.19
C SER A 151 5.92 -20.11 -11.31
N ARG A 152 6.39 -21.13 -10.60
CA ARG A 152 5.78 -22.48 -10.56
C ARG A 152 4.43 -22.51 -9.84
N HIS A 153 4.19 -21.58 -8.91
CA HIS A 153 2.95 -21.49 -8.13
C HIS A 153 2.07 -20.28 -8.50
N LYS A 154 2.53 -19.44 -9.43
CA LYS A 154 1.91 -18.15 -9.75
C LYS A 154 0.44 -18.29 -10.13
N ASN A 155 0.09 -19.30 -10.94
CA ASN A 155 -1.28 -19.49 -11.42
C ASN A 155 -2.23 -19.82 -10.27
N ASP A 156 -1.83 -20.70 -9.35
CA ASP A 156 -2.65 -21.06 -8.20
C ASP A 156 -2.82 -19.90 -7.23
N ILE A 157 -1.72 -19.19 -6.92
CA ILE A 157 -1.74 -18.01 -6.06
C ILE A 157 -2.63 -16.92 -6.67
N THR A 158 -2.51 -16.68 -7.97
CA THR A 158 -3.35 -15.72 -8.72
C THR A 158 -4.81 -16.14 -8.70
N SER A 159 -5.10 -17.44 -8.86
CA SER A 159 -6.45 -17.99 -8.78
C SER A 159 -7.09 -17.76 -7.41
N ILE A 160 -6.32 -17.95 -6.32
CA ILE A 160 -6.78 -17.63 -4.96
C ILE A 160 -7.17 -16.15 -4.88
N ILE A 161 -6.30 -15.24 -5.31
CA ILE A 161 -6.55 -13.79 -5.22
C ILE A 161 -7.77 -13.38 -6.05
N ASN A 162 -7.87 -13.85 -7.29
CA ASN A 162 -8.95 -13.49 -8.20
C ASN A 162 -10.34 -13.89 -7.67
N LYS A 163 -10.46 -15.00 -6.93
CA LYS A 163 -11.72 -15.38 -6.25
C LYS A 163 -12.23 -14.34 -5.25
N PHE A 164 -11.35 -13.47 -4.75
CA PHE A 164 -11.71 -12.42 -3.78
C PHE A 164 -11.87 -11.04 -4.44
N ILE A 165 -11.22 -10.77 -5.58
CA ILE A 165 -11.33 -9.48 -6.28
C ILE A 165 -12.80 -9.16 -6.60
N ASP A 166 -13.55 -10.13 -7.10
CA ASP A 166 -14.96 -9.92 -7.42
C ASP A 166 -15.80 -9.56 -6.18
N LYS A 167 -15.49 -10.19 -5.03
CA LYS A 167 -16.15 -9.92 -3.74
C LYS A 167 -15.84 -8.52 -3.23
N PHE A 168 -14.65 -8.01 -3.53
CA PHE A 168 -14.19 -6.69 -3.13
C PHE A 168 -14.83 -5.55 -3.89
N SER A 169 -15.26 -5.78 -5.14
CA SER A 169 -15.79 -4.75 -6.03
C SER A 169 -16.99 -3.98 -5.47
N ASN A 170 -17.78 -4.61 -4.59
CA ASN A 170 -19.00 -4.04 -4.00
C ASN A 170 -18.83 -3.52 -2.56
N LEU A 171 -17.61 -3.58 -2.02
CA LEU A 171 -17.34 -3.21 -0.63
C LEU A 171 -16.73 -1.80 -0.54
N ASN A 172 -17.15 -1.04 0.46
CA ASN A 172 -16.41 0.16 0.86
C ASN A 172 -15.17 -0.25 1.66
N LEU A 173 -14.05 -0.43 0.97
CA LEU A 173 -12.79 -0.94 1.53
C LEU A 173 -11.86 0.15 2.06
N TYR A 174 -12.00 1.37 1.58
CA TYR A 174 -11.09 2.47 1.87
C TYR A 174 -11.52 3.20 3.14
N LYS A 175 -10.55 3.62 3.93
CA LYS A 175 -10.73 4.55 5.04
C LYS A 175 -10.34 5.95 4.58
N ARG A 176 -10.39 6.92 5.49
CA ARG A 176 -9.90 8.27 5.23
C ARG A 176 -8.39 8.26 4.94
N PRO A 177 -7.91 9.20 4.10
CA PRO A 177 -6.49 9.50 3.99
C PRO A 177 -5.89 9.81 5.36
N CYS A 178 -4.63 9.43 5.57
CA CYS A 178 -3.89 9.74 6.78
C CYS A 178 -2.39 9.80 6.49
N LEU A 179 -1.64 10.28 7.49
CA LEU A 179 -0.19 10.26 7.49
C LEU A 179 0.27 8.91 8.06
N PHE A 180 1.20 8.27 7.37
CA PHE A 180 1.84 7.04 7.81
C PHE A 180 3.28 7.31 8.22
N GLU A 181 3.72 6.59 9.23
CA GLU A 181 5.11 6.44 9.64
C GLU A 181 5.57 5.02 9.30
N VAL A 182 6.68 4.89 8.57
CA VAL A 182 7.29 3.58 8.31
C VAL A 182 8.28 3.26 9.42
N CYS A 183 8.09 2.11 10.09
CA CYS A 183 8.85 1.71 11.26
C CYS A 183 9.72 0.48 10.96
N SER A 184 11.04 0.65 11.03
CA SER A 184 12.03 -0.40 10.78
C SER A 184 12.34 -1.28 11.99
N LYS A 185 11.63 -1.10 13.11
CA LYS A 185 11.76 -1.98 14.29
C LYS A 185 11.30 -3.41 13.99
N PHE A 186 10.45 -3.58 12.97
CA PHE A 186 9.89 -4.86 12.57
C PHE A 186 10.46 -5.26 11.20
N TYR A 187 10.54 -6.58 10.94
CA TYR A 187 10.88 -7.11 9.62
C TYR A 187 9.79 -8.09 9.16
N PRO A 188 9.08 -7.82 8.05
CA PRO A 188 9.15 -6.60 7.25
C PRO A 188 8.79 -5.34 8.06
N GLU A 189 9.24 -4.18 7.56
CA GLU A 189 8.84 -2.89 8.11
C GLU A 189 7.31 -2.78 8.16
N ILE A 190 6.80 -2.02 9.13
CA ILE A 190 5.36 -1.79 9.27
C ILE A 190 5.04 -0.32 9.04
N GLU A 191 3.93 -0.08 8.36
CA GLU A 191 3.39 1.26 8.14
C GLU A 191 2.31 1.55 9.17
N ILE A 192 2.59 2.51 10.05
CA ILE A 192 1.73 2.90 11.16
C ILE A 192 0.99 4.17 10.77
N SER A 193 -0.33 4.11 10.66
CA SER A 193 -1.16 5.30 10.50
C SER A 193 -1.10 6.13 11.79
N LEU A 194 -0.62 7.37 11.69
CA LEU A 194 -0.58 8.29 12.80
C LEU A 194 -2.00 8.78 13.13
N PRO A 195 -2.34 8.96 14.42
CA PRO A 195 -3.64 9.49 14.82
C PRO A 195 -3.85 10.90 14.26
N GLU A 196 -5.11 11.19 13.90
CA GLU A 196 -5.59 12.53 13.48
C GLU A 196 -5.39 13.57 14.60
#